data_AF-A0A9P5XDF4-F1
#
_entry.id   AF-A0A9P5XDF4-F1
#
_cell.length_a   1.000
_cell.length_b   1.000
_cell.length_c   1.000
_cell.angle_alpha   90.00
_cell.angle_beta   90.00
_cell.angle_gamma   90.00
#
_symmetry.space_group_name_H-M   'P 1'
#
loop_
_entity.id
_entity.type
_entity.pdbx_description
1 polymer ?
#
loop_
_entity_poly.entity_id
_entity_poly.type
_entity_poly.pdbx_seq_one_letter_code
_entity_poly.pdbx_strand_id
1 'polypeptide(L)'
;MPADCWSAGVILYVMLAGCHPFDNEPDKLKPSESCGSSEYSTGSRDTRLKERIVCGGVYFPHYPWNNFDDAKQLILELLIHDHTKRATVYSALRSVWIQSEIKDLKSLYRRRITTTVQDCVP
;
A
#
# COMPACT_ATOMS: atom_id res chain seq x y z
N MET A 1 8.46 7.76 14.52
CA MET A 1 7.27 6.92 14.23
C MET A 1 7.49 6.06 12.98
N PRO A 2 8.43 5.09 12.99
CA PRO A 2 8.71 4.29 11.78
C PRO A 2 7.58 3.30 11.47
N ALA A 3 6.90 2.77 12.48
CA ALA A 3 5.79 1.83 12.32
C ALA A 3 4.61 2.47 11.57
N ASP A 4 4.29 3.73 11.85
CA ASP A 4 3.20 4.44 11.17
C ASP A 4 3.49 4.69 9.68
N CYS A 5 4.75 4.95 9.33
CA CYS A 5 5.14 5.03 7.92
C CYS A 5 4.98 3.68 7.20
N TRP A 6 5.29 2.58 7.89
CA TRP A 6 5.11 1.24 7.32
C TRP A 6 3.63 0.94 7.09
N SER A 7 2.78 1.18 8.10
CA SER A 7 1.34 0.95 7.96
C SER A 7 0.75 1.83 6.86
N ALA A 8 1.20 3.08 6.72
CA ALA A 8 0.82 3.94 5.60
C ALA A 8 1.20 3.35 4.23
N GLY A 9 2.39 2.74 4.10
CA GLY A 9 2.80 2.04 2.88
C GLY A 9 1.90 0.86 2.53
N VAL A 10 1.52 0.05 3.53
CA VAL A 10 0.59 -1.08 3.34
C VAL A 10 -0.80 -0.57 2.94
N ILE A 11 -1.34 0.43 3.64
CA ILE A 11 -2.65 1.01 3.34
C ILE A 11 -2.65 1.61 1.92
N LEU A 12 -1.58 2.30 1.53
CA LEU A 12 -1.44 2.86 0.18
C LEU A 12 -1.48 1.77 -0.89
N TYR A 13 -0.76 0.67 -0.69
CA TYR A 13 -0.81 -0.48 -1.60
C TYR A 13 -2.23 -1.03 -1.73
N VAL A 14 -2.93 -1.24 -0.61
CA VAL A 14 -4.31 -1.76 -0.60
C VAL A 14 -5.27 -0.81 -1.29
N MET A 15 -5.13 0.51 -1.10
CA MET A 15 -5.99 1.50 -1.77
C MET A 15 -5.85 1.47 -3.30
N LEU A 16 -4.65 1.16 -3.82
CA LEU A 16 -4.38 1.14 -5.25
C LEU A 16 -4.68 -0.22 -5.91
N ALA A 17 -4.35 -1.32 -5.25
CA ALA A 17 -4.47 -2.67 -5.81
C ALA A 17 -5.68 -3.47 -5.34
N GLY A 18 -6.30 -3.10 -4.21
CA GLY A 18 -7.41 -3.83 -3.59
C GLY A 18 -7.01 -5.17 -2.94
N CYS A 19 -5.72 -5.49 -2.88
CA CYS A 19 -5.17 -6.69 -2.23
C CYS A 19 -4.00 -6.32 -1.33
N HIS A 20 -3.58 -7.23 -0.43
CA HIS A 20 -2.48 -6.96 0.47
C HIS A 20 -1.12 -7.21 -0.22
N PRO A 21 -0.08 -6.38 0.03
CA PRO A 21 1.23 -6.51 -0.64
C PRO A 21 1.97 -7.82 -0.36
N PHE A 22 1.59 -8.51 0.72
CA PHE A 22 2.16 -9.79 1.14
C PHE A 22 1.15 -10.94 1.06
N ASP A 23 0.01 -10.76 0.38
CA ASP A 23 -0.88 -11.87 0.07
C ASP A 23 -0.23 -12.82 -0.94
N ASN A 24 -0.60 -14.09 -0.85
CA ASN A 24 0.00 -15.16 -1.64
C ASN A 24 0.02 -14.82 -3.14
N GLU A 25 1.21 -14.74 -3.74
CA GLU A 25 1.33 -15.02 -5.17
C GLU A 25 0.74 -16.42 -5.44
N PRO A 26 0.10 -16.65 -6.60
CA PRO A 26 -0.30 -17.99 -6.98
C PRO A 26 0.96 -18.83 -7.03
N ASP A 27 1.00 -19.92 -6.26
CA ASP A 27 2.05 -20.93 -6.30
C ASP A 27 2.29 -21.34 -7.76
N LYS A 28 3.27 -20.72 -8.43
CA LYS A 28 3.74 -21.21 -9.73
C LYS A 28 4.44 -22.54 -9.43
N LEU A 29 3.72 -23.61 -9.76
CA LEU A 29 3.96 -25.04 -9.52
C LEU A 29 3.44 -25.57 -8.17
N LYS A 30 2.18 -26.04 -8.18
CA LYS A 30 1.86 -27.49 -8.12
C LYS A 30 0.35 -27.73 -8.32
N PRO A 31 -0.10 -28.35 -9.43
CA PRO A 31 -1.42 -28.95 -9.53
C PRO A 31 -1.35 -30.38 -8.98
N SER A 32 -1.59 -30.54 -7.69
CA SER A 32 -1.84 -31.81 -6.96
C SER A 32 -2.13 -31.36 -5.53
N GLU A 33 -3.26 -31.59 -4.86
CA GLU A 33 -4.25 -32.65 -4.97
C GLU A 33 -5.60 -32.15 -4.43
N SER A 34 -6.62 -32.88 -4.87
CA SER A 34 -7.97 -32.95 -4.33
C SER A 34 -8.05 -33.11 -2.80
N CYS A 35 -9.19 -32.69 -2.25
CA CYS A 35 -9.86 -33.25 -1.07
C CYS A 35 -9.68 -32.51 0.28
N GLY A 36 -10.81 -32.05 0.82
CA GLY A 36 -11.22 -32.43 2.17
C GLY A 36 -10.65 -31.66 3.36
N SER A 37 -11.51 -30.80 3.92
CA SER A 37 -11.83 -30.66 5.34
C SER A 37 -10.76 -30.22 6.37
N SER A 38 -11.10 -29.09 7.00
CA SER A 38 -11.03 -28.76 8.43
C SER A 38 -9.68 -28.80 9.17
N GLU A 39 -9.29 -27.59 9.58
CA GLU A 39 -8.73 -27.23 10.88
C GLU A 39 -7.28 -27.65 11.20
N TYR A 40 -6.48 -26.62 11.55
CA TYR A 40 -5.11 -26.69 12.07
C TYR A 40 -3.97 -26.99 11.06
N SER A 41 -3.78 -26.10 10.09
CA SER A 41 -2.45 -25.89 9.46
C SER A 41 -2.14 -24.40 9.23
N THR A 42 -2.66 -23.54 10.11
CA THR A 42 -2.43 -22.08 10.08
C THR A 42 -0.97 -21.72 10.34
N GLY A 43 -0.22 -22.55 11.07
CA GLY A 43 1.19 -22.28 11.41
C GLY A 43 2.11 -22.11 10.20
N SER A 44 1.83 -22.81 9.08
CA SER A 44 2.65 -22.68 7.86
C SER A 44 2.37 -21.37 7.12
N ARG A 45 1.10 -20.94 7.04
CA ARG A 45 0.71 -19.68 6.37
C ARG A 45 1.19 -18.45 7.12
N ASP A 46 1.03 -18.44 8.44
CA ASP A 46 1.47 -17.32 9.28
C ASP A 46 3.00 -17.18 9.29
N THR A 47 3.71 -18.31 9.27
CA THR A 47 5.18 -18.31 9.20
C THR A 47 5.66 -17.75 7.86
N ARG A 48 5.07 -18.19 6.74
CA ARG A 48 5.38 -17.65 5.40
C ARG A 48 5.04 -16.16 5.27
N LEU A 49 3.92 -15.72 5.85
CA LEU A 49 3.55 -14.30 5.87
C LEU A 49 4.59 -13.48 6.66
N LYS A 50 4.98 -13.94 7.86
CA LYS A 50 6.01 -13.28 8.67
C LYS A 50 7.36 -13.24 7.93
N GLU A 51 7.76 -14.34 7.31
CA GLU A 51 8.96 -14.39 6.46
C GLU A 51 8.88 -13.39 5.31
N ARG A 52 7.72 -13.21 4.66
CA ARG A 52 7.56 -12.19 3.61
C ARG A 52 7.60 -10.77 4.15
N ILE A 53 7.07 -10.52 5.34
CA ILE A 53 7.17 -9.20 5.98
C ILE A 53 8.62 -8.88 6.36
N VAL A 54 9.40 -9.89 6.77
CA VAL A 54 10.78 -9.70 7.22
C VAL A 54 11.78 -9.72 6.05
N CYS A 55 11.62 -10.65 5.11
CA CYS A 55 12.58 -10.96 4.06
C CYS A 55 12.03 -10.78 2.64
N GLY A 56 10.72 -10.65 2.49
CA GLY A 56 10.05 -10.56 1.18
C GLY A 56 10.05 -9.15 0.60
N GLY A 57 10.32 -9.06 -0.69
CA GLY A 57 10.04 -7.85 -1.46
C GLY A 57 8.55 -7.69 -1.74
N VAL A 58 8.08 -6.45 -1.84
CA VAL A 58 6.73 -6.13 -2.30
C VAL A 58 6.60 -6.52 -3.77
N TYR A 59 5.58 -7.30 -4.09
CA TYR A 59 5.28 -7.67 -5.47
C TYR A 59 4.29 -6.70 -6.09
N PHE A 60 4.53 -6.30 -7.34
CA PHE A 60 3.66 -5.41 -8.10
C PHE A 60 3.20 -6.11 -9.39
N PRO A 61 1.97 -6.66 -9.46
CA PRO A 61 1.47 -7.28 -10.69
C PRO A 61 1.32 -6.26 -11.83
N HIS A 62 1.36 -6.73 -13.08
CA HIS A 62 1.29 -5.86 -14.27
C HIS A 62 0.06 -4.94 -14.27
N TYR A 63 -1.10 -5.43 -13.85
CA TYR A 63 -2.29 -4.61 -13.62
C TYR A 63 -2.63 -4.62 -12.12
N PRO A 64 -2.97 -3.48 -11.49
CA PRO A 64 -3.11 -2.13 -12.06
C PRO A 64 -1.80 -1.34 -12.14
N TRP A 65 -0.64 -1.91 -11.78
CA TRP A 65 0.58 -1.14 -11.52
C TRP A 65 1.40 -0.71 -12.74
N ASN A 66 1.01 -1.08 -13.96
CA ASN A 66 1.75 -0.76 -15.19
C ASN A 66 2.10 0.74 -15.35
N ASN A 67 1.24 1.64 -14.88
CA ASN A 67 1.41 3.09 -15.07
C ASN A 67 1.64 3.88 -13.78
N PHE A 68 1.96 3.20 -12.67
CA PHE A 68 2.06 3.80 -11.33
C PHE A 68 3.49 3.76 -10.77
N ASP A 69 4.50 4.07 -11.57
CA ASP A 69 5.91 3.94 -11.16
C ASP A 69 6.27 4.87 -9.98
N ASP A 70 5.79 6.10 -9.98
CA ASP A 70 6.00 7.03 -8.86
C ASP A 70 5.35 6.53 -7.55
N ALA A 71 4.19 5.88 -7.66
CA ALA A 71 3.51 5.28 -6.51
C ALA A 71 4.23 4.01 -6.02
N LYS A 72 4.74 3.16 -6.92
CA LYS A 72 5.58 2.02 -6.54
C LYS A 72 6.80 2.48 -5.76
N GLN A 73 7.47 3.53 -6.24
CA GLN A 73 8.65 4.08 -5.58
C GLN A 73 8.30 4.55 -4.16
N LEU A 74 7.23 5.33 -3.99
CA LEU A 74 6.78 5.77 -2.67
C LEU A 74 6.47 4.59 -1.72
N ILE A 75 5.79 3.55 -2.21
CA ILE A 75 5.47 2.36 -1.42
C ILE A 75 6.75 1.63 -1.00
N LEU A 76 7.71 1.46 -1.92
CA LEU A 76 9.00 0.83 -1.62
C LEU A 76 9.79 1.62 -0.57
N GLU A 77 9.78 2.95 -0.62
CA GLU A 77 10.42 3.83 0.37
C GLU A 77 9.77 3.73 1.77
N LEU A 78 8.46 3.51 1.83
CA LEU A 78 7.70 3.34 3.07
C LEU A 78 7.81 1.93 3.68
N LEU A 79 8.01 0.91 2.83
CA LEU A 79 8.09 -0.50 3.23
C LEU A 79 9.54 -1.01 3.38
N ILE A 80 10.51 -0.11 3.57
CA ILE A 80 11.90 -0.48 3.88
C ILE A 80 11.97 -1.15 5.26
N HIS A 81 12.50 -2.38 5.28
CA HIS A 81 12.70 -3.19 6.48
C HIS A 81 13.46 -2.44 7.58
N ASP A 82 14.63 -1.90 7.23
CA ASP A 82 15.45 -1.08 8.11
C ASP A 82 14.74 0.24 8.44
N HIS A 83 14.28 0.37 9.70
CA HIS A 83 13.54 1.53 10.18
C HIS A 83 14.36 2.83 10.15
N THR A 84 15.69 2.75 10.10
CA THR A 84 16.57 3.93 10.03
C THR A 84 16.67 4.49 8.61
N LYS A 85 16.47 3.63 7.61
CA LYS A 85 16.50 3.98 6.17
C LYS A 85 15.11 4.25 5.60
N ARG A 86 14.06 3.80 6.29
CA ARG A 86 12.66 4.01 5.92
C ARG A 86 12.33 5.48 5.76
N ALA A 87 11.55 5.80 4.73
CA ALA A 87 11.08 7.15 4.52
C ALA A 87 10.27 7.66 5.73
N THR A 88 10.57 8.89 6.12
CA THR A 88 9.77 9.64 7.09
C THR A 88 8.53 10.20 6.41
N VAL A 89 7.51 10.59 7.20
CA VAL A 89 6.33 11.29 6.69
C VAL A 89 6.70 12.51 5.86
N TYR A 90 7.69 13.29 6.30
CA TYR A 90 8.17 14.47 5.56
C TYR A 90 8.78 14.12 4.21
N SER A 91 9.50 13.00 4.12
CA SER A 91 10.06 12.51 2.86
C SER A 91 8.95 11.99 1.94
N ALA A 92 8.03 11.19 2.48
CA ALA A 92 6.92 10.61 1.75
C ALA A 92 6.02 11.68 1.12
N LEU A 93 5.66 12.73 1.88
CA LEU A 93 4.88 13.88 1.39
C LEU A 93 5.59 14.67 0.28
N ARG A 94 6.90 14.47 0.09
CA ARG A 94 7.68 15.10 -0.97
C ARG A 94 7.85 14.22 -2.21
N SER A 95 7.30 13.01 -2.21
CA SER A 95 7.29 12.15 -3.40
C SER A 95 6.59 12.82 -4.57
N VAL A 96 7.05 12.52 -5.78
CA VAL A 96 6.46 13.02 -7.03
C VAL A 96 4.98 12.66 -7.11
N TRP A 97 4.63 11.43 -6.70
CA TRP A 97 3.25 10.94 -6.71
C TRP A 97 2.29 11.79 -5.83
N ILE A 98 2.73 12.24 -4.65
CA ILE A 98 1.91 13.11 -3.79
C ILE A 98 1.93 14.55 -4.30
N GLN A 99 3.08 15.04 -4.76
CA GLN A 99 3.23 16.44 -5.15
C GLN A 99 2.55 16.80 -6.46
N SER A 100 2.45 15.86 -7.41
CA SER A 100 1.84 16.10 -8.73
C SER A 100 0.40 16.61 -8.63
N GLU A 101 -0.38 16.07 -7.70
CA GLU A 101 -1.82 16.36 -7.56
C GLU A 101 -2.15 17.35 -6.43
N ILE A 102 -1.18 17.70 -5.58
CA ILE A 102 -1.46 18.45 -4.35
C ILE A 102 -2.04 19.84 -4.60
N LYS A 103 -1.65 20.51 -5.70
CA LYS A 103 -2.14 21.84 -6.06
C LYS A 103 -3.60 21.81 -6.48
N ASP A 104 -3.95 20.84 -7.31
CA ASP A 104 -5.29 20.66 -7.84
C ASP A 104 -6.25 20.21 -6.73
N LEU A 105 -5.81 19.25 -5.91
CA LEU A 105 -6.58 18.79 -4.76
C LEU A 105 -6.86 19.93 -3.76
N LYS A 106 -5.88 20.80 -3.48
CA LYS A 106 -6.07 22.00 -2.65
C LYS A 106 -7.08 22.97 -3.26
N SER A 107 -7.03 23.18 -4.58
CA SER A 107 -7.98 24.03 -5.28
C SER A 107 -9.41 23.47 -5.17
N LEU A 108 -9.59 22.17 -5.45
CA LEU A 108 -10.87 21.48 -5.36
C LEU A 108 -11.42 21.47 -3.92
N TYR A 109 -10.57 21.21 -2.93
CA TYR A 109 -10.95 21.25 -1.53
C TYR A 109 -11.43 22.64 -1.11
N ARG A 110 -10.67 23.70 -1.45
CA ARG A 110 -11.08 25.10 -1.18
C ARG A 110 -12.41 25.43 -1.82
N ARG A 111 -12.61 25.04 -3.09
CA ARG A 111 -13.89 25.26 -3.77
C ARG A 111 -15.03 24.59 -3.00
N ARG A 112 -14.86 23.33 -2.61
CA ARG A 112 -15.89 22.57 -1.89
C ARG A 112 -16.25 23.22 -0.55
N ILE A 113 -15.26 23.58 0.27
CA ILE A 113 -15.51 24.19 1.59
C ILE A 113 -16.15 25.58 1.46
N THR A 114 -15.77 26.39 0.48
CA THR A 114 -16.32 27.74 0.29
C THR A 114 -17.75 27.69 -0.25
N THR A 115 -18.06 26.78 -1.17
CA THR A 115 -19.44 26.57 -1.66
C THR A 115 -20.38 26.21 -0.51
N THR A 116 -19.99 25.29 0.38
CA THR A 116 -20.80 24.94 1.57
C THR A 116 -21.03 26.08 2.54
N VAL A 117 -20.16 27.11 2.57
CA VAL A 117 -20.35 28.28 3.45
C VAL A 117 -21.35 29.28 2.82
N GLN A 118 -21.44 29.33 1.49
CA GLN A 118 -22.30 30.28 0.78
C GLN A 118 -23.77 29.83 0.73
N ASP A 119 -24.03 28.51 0.80
CA ASP A 119 -25.38 27.93 0.92
C ASP A 119 -25.96 27.97 2.36
N CYS A 120 -25.20 28.50 3.33
CA CYS A 120 -25.61 28.60 4.74
C CYS A 120 -25.86 30.03 5.22
N VAL A 121 -25.92 31.03 4.32
CA VAL A 121 -26.28 32.40 4.68
C VAL A 121 -27.73 32.66 4.24
N PRO A 122 -28.65 32.96 5.18
CA PRO A 122 -30.05 33.27 4.88
C PRO A 122 -30.24 34.64 4.21
#